data_AF-A0A9D9DJF9-F1
#
_entry.id   AF-A0A9D9DJF9-F1
#
_cell.length_a   1.000
_cell.length_b   1.000
_cell.length_c   1.000
_cell.angle_alpha   90.00
_cell.angle_beta   90.00
_cell.angle_gamma   90.00
#
_symmetry.space_group_name_H-M   'P 1'
#
loop_
_entity.id
_entity.type
_entity.pdbx_description
1 polymer ?
#
loop_
_entity_poly.entity_id
_entity_poly.type
_entity_poly.pdbx_seq_one_letter_code
_entity_poly.pdbx_strand_id
1 'polypeptide(L)' 'YYLTITESKRKVEKDGRFSYDKHKIFLYKEDFDKFTESLQEVIDFIKEKSPAAASCEGEEKQNSFSDVDFDQL' A
#
# COMPACT_ATOMS: atom_id res chain seq x y z
N TYR A 1 -3.13 2.44 20.91
CA TYR A 1 -2.63 1.51 19.87
C TYR A 1 -2.20 2.35 18.67
N TYR A 2 -1.22 1.90 17.90
CA TYR A 2 -0.74 2.58 16.71
C TYR A 2 -0.39 1.54 15.64
N LEU A 3 -0.44 1.94 14.37
CA LEU A 3 -0.12 1.10 13.21
C LEU A 3 1.21 1.57 12.62
N THR A 4 2.04 0.63 12.18
CA THR A 4 3.24 0.93 11.40
C THR A 4 3.09 0.30 10.03
N ILE A 5 3.21 1.11 8.97
CA ILE A 5 3.16 0.67 7.59
C ILE A 5 4.57 0.82 7.01
N THR A 6 5.12 -0.25 6.45
CA THR A 6 6.43 -0.24 5.81
C THR A 6 6.35 -0.72 4.38
N GLU A 7 6.96 0.02 3.47
CA GLU A 7 7.15 -0.37 2.07
C GLU A 7 8.65 -0.46 1.78
N SER A 8 9.07 -1.46 1.01
CA SER A 8 10.44 -1.58 0.50
C SER A 8 10.38 -1.75 -1.01
N LYS A 9 10.87 -0.76 -1.74
CA LYS A 9 10.90 -0.75 -3.19
C LYS A 9 12.30 -1.06 -3.69
N ARG A 10 12.45 -2.21 -4.35
CA ARG A 10 13.71 -2.58 -5.01
C ARG A 10 13.94 -1.71 -6.24
N LYS A 11 15.12 -1.12 -6.33
CA LYS A 11 15.64 -0.38 -7.49
C LYS A 11 16.83 -1.11 -8.07
N VAL A 12 16.90 -1.12 -9.39
CA VAL A 12 18.07 -1.57 -10.13
C VAL A 12 18.82 -0.33 -10.60
N GLU A 13 20.04 -0.16 -10.13
CA GLU A 13 20.92 0.93 -10.55
C GLU A 13 21.52 0.62 -11.93
N LYS A 14 21.95 1.67 -12.63
CA LYS A 14 22.53 1.54 -13.98
C LYS A 14 23.76 0.61 -14.03
N ASP A 15 24.45 0.49 -12.91
CA ASP A 15 25.65 -0.34 -12.75
C ASP A 15 25.32 -1.79 -12.34
N GLY A 16 24.04 -2.18 -12.36
CA GLY A 16 23.59 -3.53 -12.03
C GLY A 16 23.48 -3.81 -10.53
N ARG A 17 23.77 -2.83 -9.67
CA ARG A 17 23.58 -2.93 -8.22
C ARG A 17 22.10 -2.82 -7.85
N PHE A 18 21.71 -3.50 -6.77
CA PHE A 18 20.37 -3.40 -6.22
C PHE A 18 20.39 -2.48 -5.00
N SER A 19 19.47 -1.51 -4.97
CA SER A 19 19.18 -0.68 -3.81
C SER A 19 17.71 -0.84 -3.43
N TYR A 20 17.37 -0.54 -2.17
CA TYR A 20 16.00 -0.62 -1.67
C TYR A 20 15.62 0.72 -1.05
N ASP A 21 14.58 1.34 -1.59
CA ASP A 21 13.95 2.51 -0.98
C ASP A 21 12.96 2.03 0.06
N LYS A 22 13.20 2.37 1.32
CA LYS A 22 12.33 2.00 2.43
C LYS A 22 11.49 3.20 2.84
N HIS A 23 10.18 3.02 2.85
CA HIS A 23 9.23 3.98 3.40
C HIS A 23 8.65 3.41 4.70
N LYS A 24 8.58 4.22 5.74
CA LYS A 24 8.01 3.84 7.02
C LYS A 24 7.08 4.94 7.51
N ILE A 25 5.83 4.59 7.73
CA ILE A 25 4.79 5.49 8.21
C ILE A 25 4.35 4.97 9.58
N PHE A 26 4.30 5.88 10.55
CA PHE A 26 3.70 5.64 11.85
C PHE A 26 2.34 6.34 11.87
N LEU A 27 1.28 5.58 12.14
CA LEU A 27 -0.06 6.10 12.24
C LEU A 27 -0.54 5.90 13.68
N TYR A 28 -0.86 7.00 14.36
CA TYR A 28 -1.38 6.98 15.72
C TYR A 28 -2.91 6.97 15.69
N LYS A 29 -3.52 6.48 16.77
CA LYS A 29 -4.97 6.22 16.85
C LYS A 29 -5.80 7.47 16.50
N GLU A 30 -5.37 8.64 16.95
CA GLU A 30 -6.02 9.92 16.71
C GLU A 30 -6.17 10.29 15.24
N ASP A 31 -5.33 9.73 14.37
CA ASP A 31 -5.31 10.03 12.93
C ASP A 31 -5.98 8.95 12.08
N PHE A 32 -6.49 7.87 12.66
CA PHE A 32 -7.01 6.71 11.91
C PHE A 32 -8.15 7.08 10.99
N ASP A 33 -9.14 7.80 11.50
CA ASP A 33 -10.35 8.17 10.74
C ASP A 33 -9.99 9.12 9.60
N LYS A 34 -9.19 10.15 9.91
CA LYS A 34 -8.72 11.14 8.92
C LYS A 34 -7.87 10.50 7.82
N PHE A 35 -6.96 9.60 8.18
CA PHE A 35 -6.11 8.91 7.22
C PHE A 35 -6.93 8.00 6.31
N THR A 36 -7.90 7.27 6.87
CA THR A 36 -8.76 6.36 6.11
C THR A 36 -9.63 7.12 5.11
N GLU A 37 -10.25 8.22 5.53
CA GLU A 37 -11.05 9.08 4.65
C GLU A 37 -10.21 9.65 3.50
N SER A 38 -9.04 10.23 3.83
CA SER A 38 -8.14 10.80 2.83
C SER A 38 -7.62 9.75 1.85
N LEU A 39 -7.31 8.55 2.33
CA LEU A 39 -6.86 7.44 1.49
C LEU A 39 -7.97 6.97 0.53
N GLN A 40 -9.21 6.88 1.02
CA GLN A 40 -10.36 6.50 0.22
C GLN A 40 -10.63 7.50 -0.89
N GLU A 41 -10.58 8.81 -0.59
CA GLU A 41 -10.74 9.88 -1.58
C GLU A 41 -9.69 9.78 -2.70
N VAL A 42 -8.43 9.55 -2.35
CA VAL A 42 -7.33 9.37 -3.32
C VAL A 42 -7.56 8.13 -4.18
N ILE A 43 -7.99 7.02 -3.59
CA ILE A 43 -8.31 5.79 -4.33
C ILE A 43 -9.43 6.04 -5.33
N ASP A 44 -10.50 6.70 -4.90
CA ASP A 44 -11.66 6.95 -5.76
C ASP A 44 -11.33 7.94 -6.88
N PHE A 45 -10.51 8.95 -6.61
CA PHE A 45 -9.95 9.82 -7.63
C PHE A 45 -9.14 9.04 -8.68
N ILE A 46 -8.28 8.10 -8.25
CA ILE A 46 -7.51 7.26 -9.16
C ILE A 46 -8.42 6.38 -10.01
N LYS A 47 -9.47 5.78 -9.42
CA LYS A 47 -10.45 4.97 -10.17
C LYS A 47 -11.19 5.78 -11.21
N GLU A 48 -11.64 6.99 -10.89
CA GLU A 48 -12.34 7.87 -11.81
C GLU A 48 -11.45 8.32 -12.98
N LYS A 49 -10.18 8.63 -12.68
CA LYS A 49 -9.23 9.14 -13.69
C LYS A 49 -8.47 8.04 -14.44
N SER A 50 -8.51 6.80 -13.99
CA SER A 50 -7.87 5.68 -14.67
C SER A 50 -8.83 5.09 -15.72
N PRO A 51 -8.56 5.28 -17.03
CA PRO A 51 -9.47 4.86 -18.10
C PRO A 51 -9.60 3.33 -18.27
N ALA A 52 -8.93 2.54 -17.42
CA ALA A 52 -8.85 1.08 -17.53
C ALA A 52 -9.65 0.30 -16.47
N ALA A 53 -10.27 0.95 -15.49
CA ALA A 53 -10.92 0.25 -14.36
C ALA A 53 -12.41 -0.05 -14.56
N ALA A 54 -13.03 0.39 -15.66
CA ALA A 54 -14.47 0.19 -15.93
C ALA A 54 -14.88 -1.25 -16.32
N SER A 55 -14.01 -2.27 -16.16
CA SER A 55 -14.35 -3.65 -16.53
C SER A 55 -14.14 -4.71 -15.44
N CYS A 56 -14.00 -4.35 -14.16
CA CYS A 56 -13.86 -5.34 -13.10
C CYS A 56 -14.74 -5.00 -11.89
N GLU A 57 -16.05 -5.16 -12.04
CA GLU A 57 -16.95 -5.29 -10.89
C GLU A 57 -16.91 -6.73 -10.36
N GLY A 58 -16.63 -6.85 -9.06
CA GLY A 58 -17.09 -7.95 -8.20
C GLY A 58 -16.16 -9.14 -8.02
N GLU A 59 -15.37 -9.14 -6.93
CA GLU A 59 -15.25 -10.30 -6.03
C GLU A 59 -14.93 -9.81 -4.61
N GLU A 60 -15.91 -9.90 -3.69
CA GLU A 60 -15.61 -10.01 -2.27
C GLU A 60 -14.82 -11.32 -2.06
N LYS A 61 -13.52 -11.22 -1.75
CA LYS A 61 -12.76 -12.34 -1.18
C LYS A 61 -12.16 -11.92 0.15
N GLN A 62 -12.60 -12.65 1.18
CA GLN A 62 -12.13 -12.57 2.57
C GLN A 62 -10.61 -12.45 2.65
N ASN A 63 -10.14 -11.48 3.42
CA ASN A 63 -8.74 -11.29 3.78
C ASN A 63 -8.15 -12.59 4.39
N SER A 64 -7.28 -13.27 3.63
CA SER A 64 -6.21 -14.10 4.19
C SER A 64 -4.88 -13.38 3.98
N PHE A 65 -4.66 -12.27 4.69
CA PHE A 65 -3.43 -11.47 4.62
C PHE A 65 -2.39 -11.89 5.69
N SER A 66 -2.42 -13.13 6.15
CA SER A 66 -1.68 -13.56 7.34
C SER A 66 -0.37 -14.31 7.07
N ASP A 67 0.18 -14.28 5.85
CA ASP A 67 1.44 -15.00 5.60
C ASP A 67 2.42 -14.17 4.76
N VAL A 68 2.96 -13.13 5.38
CA VAL A 68 4.18 -12.46 4.90
C VAL A 68 5.25 -12.70 5.97
N ASP A 69 6.03 -13.76 5.78
CA ASP A 69 7.16 -14.11 6.65
C ASP A 69 8.36 -13.20 6.32
N PHE A 70 8.65 -12.26 7.22
CA PHE A 70 9.75 -11.30 7.05
C PHE A 70 11.12 -11.87 7.45
N ASP A 71 11.17 -13.09 8.00
CA ASP A 71 12.41 -13.71 8.46
C ASP A 71 13.20 -14.42 7.32
N GLN A 72 12.69 -14.41 6.08
CA GLN A 72 13.33 -15.02 4.91
C GLN A 72 14.03 -14.03 3.96
N LEU A 73 14.22 -12.76 4.36
CA LEU A 73 14.92 -11.74 3.55
C LEU A 73 16.33 -11.42 4.07
#